data_AF-A0A4R9M2P0-F1
#
_entry.id   AF-A0A4R9M2P0-F1
#
_cell.length_a   1.000
_cell.length_b   1.000
_cell.length_c   1.000
_cell.angle_alpha   90.00
_cell.angle_beta   90.00
_cell.angle_gamma   90.00
#
_symmetry.space_group_name_H-M   'P 1'
#
loop_
_entity.id
_entity.type
_entity.pdbx_description
1 polymer ?
#
loop_
_entity_poly.entity_id
_entity_poly.type
_entity_poly.pdbx_seq_one_letter_code
_entity_poly.pdbx_strand_id
1 'polypeptide(L)'
;MKKLLVLALFLGLSLTNCKSKVYTQEECDAALSSAFVAIEEEAKKNPQAAPLIAGLQQGKVKMVEQCMEGKFDPNCIKNAPGLTGIMGCVRK
;
A
#
# COMPACT_ATOMS: atom_id res chain seq x y z
N MET A 1 17.23 34.06 35.60
CA MET A 1 16.52 32.92 34.97
C MET A 1 15.57 33.45 33.89
N LYS A 2 15.32 32.67 32.81
CA LYS A 2 14.47 32.96 31.62
C LYS A 2 15.19 33.47 30.36
N LYS A 3 16.10 32.65 29.81
CA LYS A 3 16.52 32.70 28.39
C LYS A 3 16.07 31.42 27.69
N LEU A 4 14.76 31.20 27.59
CA LEU A 4 14.21 29.92 27.08
C LEU A 4 12.88 30.15 26.36
N LEU A 5 12.81 31.14 25.47
CA LEU A 5 11.56 31.50 24.80
C LEU A 5 11.71 31.84 23.31
N VAL A 6 12.68 31.28 22.58
CA VAL A 6 12.71 31.42 21.11
C VAL A 6 13.27 30.19 20.39
N LEU A 7 13.03 28.98 20.92
CA LEU A 7 13.37 27.73 20.21
C LEU A 7 12.11 26.87 19.91
N ALA A 8 10.95 27.51 19.85
CA ALA A 8 9.67 26.84 19.59
C ALA A 8 9.00 27.29 18.28
N LEU A 9 9.74 27.98 17.39
CA LEU A 9 9.21 28.52 16.13
C LEU A 9 9.60 27.71 14.89
N PHE A 10 10.36 26.62 15.02
CA PHE A 10 10.73 25.74 13.90
C PHE A 10 10.04 24.36 13.91
N LEU A 11 9.13 24.13 14.86
CA LEU A 11 8.33 22.91 14.95
C LEU A 11 6.86 23.13 14.55
N GLY A 12 6.56 24.23 13.85
CA GLY A 12 5.40 24.30 12.96
C GLY A 12 5.75 23.59 11.65
N LEU A 13 6.03 22.28 11.70
CA LEU A 13 5.06 21.28 11.26
C LEU A 13 4.48 21.70 9.91
N SER A 14 5.32 21.50 8.90
CA SER A 14 4.98 21.13 7.53
C SER A 14 3.56 20.58 7.38
N LEU A 15 2.59 21.48 7.26
CA LEU A 15 1.22 21.22 6.79
C LEU A 15 1.18 21.18 5.26
N THR A 16 2.23 20.65 4.63
CA THR A 16 2.28 20.49 3.18
C THR A 16 1.77 19.09 2.87
N ASN A 17 0.48 19.01 2.53
CA ASN A 17 -0.20 17.85 1.95
C ASN A 17 -0.42 16.65 2.89
N CYS A 18 -1.23 16.82 3.93
CA CYS A 18 -1.89 15.68 4.59
C CYS A 18 -2.97 15.10 3.67
N LYS A 19 -2.57 14.40 2.60
CA LYS A 19 -3.44 13.33 2.07
C LYS A 19 -3.39 12.24 3.14
N SER A 20 -4.25 12.38 4.15
CA SER A 20 -4.25 11.51 5.33
C SER A 20 -4.34 10.07 4.87
N LYS A 21 -3.22 9.36 4.96
CA LYS A 21 -3.18 7.93 4.66
C LYS A 21 -4.08 7.25 5.69
N VAL A 22 -5.09 6.54 5.20
CA VAL A 22 -6.11 5.84 6.00
C VAL A 22 -5.50 4.61 6.68
N TYR A 23 -4.56 3.95 6.00
CA TYR A 23 -3.83 2.79 6.49
C TYR A 23 -2.32 3.01 6.36
N THR A 24 -1.55 2.36 7.24
CA THR A 24 -0.09 2.37 7.18
C THR A 24 0.42 1.54 6.00
N GLN A 25 1.66 1.81 5.59
CA GLN A 25 2.29 1.02 4.53
C GLN A 25 2.39 -0.45 4.94
N GLU A 26 2.77 -0.73 6.19
CA GLU A 26 2.94 -2.10 6.70
C GLU A 26 1.62 -2.88 6.70
N GLU A 27 0.50 -2.26 7.07
CA GLU A 27 -0.83 -2.89 6.99
C GLU A 27 -1.20 -3.28 5.56
N CYS A 28 -0.98 -2.35 4.62
CA CYS A 28 -1.28 -2.56 3.21
C CYS A 28 -0.34 -3.59 2.56
N ASP A 29 0.96 -3.52 2.85
CA ASP A 29 1.96 -4.49 2.37
C ASP A 29 1.66 -5.88 2.92
N ALA A 30 1.34 -6.01 4.22
CA ALA A 30 0.99 -7.29 4.82
C ALA A 30 -0.28 -7.90 4.21
N ALA A 31 -1.30 -7.08 3.94
CA ALA A 31 -2.54 -7.52 3.33
C ALA A 31 -2.34 -7.98 1.87
N LEU A 32 -1.55 -7.24 1.09
CA LEU A 32 -1.34 -7.51 -0.33
C LEU A 32 -0.27 -8.60 -0.58
N SER A 33 0.67 -8.80 0.33
CA SER A 33 1.83 -9.69 0.14
C SER A 33 1.43 -11.12 -0.22
N SER A 34 0.49 -11.73 0.50
CA SER A 34 0.07 -13.12 0.26
C SER A 34 -0.49 -13.33 -1.14
N ALA A 35 -1.31 -12.38 -1.62
CA ALA A 35 -1.88 -12.43 -2.95
C ALA A 35 -0.81 -12.24 -4.04
N PHE A 36 0.09 -11.28 -3.87
CA PHE A 36 1.18 -11.05 -4.81
C PHE A 36 2.15 -12.23 -4.90
N VAL A 37 2.48 -12.86 -3.77
CA VAL A 37 3.30 -14.08 -3.75
C VAL A 37 2.60 -15.22 -4.50
N ALA A 38 1.30 -15.42 -4.31
CA ALA A 38 0.56 -16.46 -5.02
C ALA A 38 0.60 -16.25 -6.55
N ILE A 39 0.40 -15.02 -7.01
CA ILE A 39 0.44 -14.68 -8.45
C ILE A 39 1.85 -14.83 -9.00
N GLU A 40 2.87 -14.41 -8.25
CA GLU A 40 4.26 -14.53 -8.66
C GLU A 40 4.69 -16.01 -8.77
N GLU A 41 4.28 -16.85 -7.82
CA GLU A 41 4.53 -18.30 -7.86
C GLU A 41 3.79 -19.00 -9.00
N GLU A 42 2.57 -18.59 -9.34
CA GLU A 42 1.89 -19.07 -10.54
C GLU A 42 2.56 -18.60 -11.82
N ALA A 43 2.98 -17.33 -11.87
CA ALA A 43 3.68 -16.78 -13.02
C ALA A 43 5.05 -17.45 -13.24
N LYS A 44 5.79 -17.80 -12.18
CA LYS A 44 7.07 -18.54 -12.29
C LYS A 44 6.91 -19.92 -12.94
N LYS A 45 5.75 -20.56 -12.79
CA LYS A 45 5.45 -21.84 -13.45
C LYS A 45 5.23 -21.72 -14.95
N ASN A 46 5.01 -20.50 -15.46
CA ASN A 46 4.83 -20.23 -16.88
C ASN A 46 5.92 -19.26 -17.38
N PRO A 47 6.95 -19.72 -18.12
CA PRO A 47 8.03 -18.89 -18.64
C PRO A 47 7.55 -17.69 -19.48
N GLN A 48 6.37 -17.78 -20.09
CA GLN A 48 5.77 -16.70 -20.88
C GLN A 48 5.17 -15.58 -20.02
N ALA A 49 5.06 -15.79 -18.70
CA ALA A 49 4.57 -14.80 -17.74
C ALA A 49 5.69 -13.93 -17.14
N ALA A 50 6.95 -14.08 -17.55
CA ALA A 50 8.04 -13.21 -17.10
C ALA A 50 7.74 -11.69 -17.29
N PRO A 51 7.12 -11.23 -18.40
CA PRO A 51 6.69 -9.83 -18.54
C PRO A 51 5.57 -9.44 -17.57
N LEU A 52 4.70 -10.39 -17.20
CA LEU A 52 3.64 -10.18 -16.21
C LEU A 52 4.21 -9.98 -14.81
N ILE A 53 5.30 -10.67 -14.44
CA ILE A 53 5.95 -10.50 -13.12
C ILE A 53 6.48 -9.06 -12.94
N ALA A 54 7.10 -8.48 -13.98
CA ALA A 54 7.58 -7.10 -13.92
C ALA A 54 6.44 -6.08 -13.78
N GLY A 55 5.35 -6.27 -14.54
CA GLY A 55 4.15 -5.43 -14.42
C GLY A 55 3.44 -5.61 -13.07
N LEU A 56 3.48 -6.81 -12.50
CA LEU A 56 2.88 -7.14 -11.21
C LEU A 56 3.57 -6.41 -10.06
N GLN A 57 4.89 -6.31 -10.06
CA GLN A 57 5.64 -5.56 -9.04
C GLN A 57 5.30 -4.07 -9.07
N GLN A 58 5.19 -3.47 -10.26
CA GLN A 58 4.72 -2.08 -10.40
C GLN A 58 3.26 -1.92 -9.97
N GLY A 59 2.42 -2.90 -10.30
CA GLY A 59 1.03 -2.98 -9.85
C GLY A 59 0.91 -3.02 -8.32
N LYS A 60 1.76 -3.80 -7.65
CA LYS A 60 1.81 -3.88 -6.17
C LYS A 60 2.04 -2.52 -5.54
N VAL A 61 3.04 -1.77 -6.01
CA VAL A 61 3.33 -0.43 -5.46
C VAL A 61 2.11 0.47 -5.57
N LYS A 62 1.45 0.50 -6.73
CA LYS A 62 0.22 1.28 -6.93
C LYS A 62 -0.92 0.81 -6.02
N MET A 63 -1.10 -0.50 -5.84
CA MET A 63 -2.15 -1.03 -4.96
C MET A 63 -1.88 -0.72 -3.49
N VAL A 64 -0.62 -0.74 -3.05
CA VAL A 64 -0.21 -0.33 -1.71
C VAL A 64 -0.51 1.16 -1.51
N GLU A 65 -0.15 2.02 -2.47
CA GLU A 65 -0.49 3.45 -2.42
C GLU A 65 -2.01 3.66 -2.34
N GLN A 66 -2.78 2.97 -3.19
CA GLN A 66 -4.23 3.07 -3.19
C GLN A 66 -4.85 2.52 -1.89
N CYS A 67 -4.31 1.45 -1.32
CA CYS A 67 -4.69 0.95 -0.01
C CYS A 67 -4.41 1.99 1.08
N MET A 68 -3.23 2.60 1.08
CA MET A 68 -2.89 3.66 2.04
C MET A 68 -3.80 4.88 1.87
N GLU A 69 -4.29 5.17 0.67
CA GLU A 69 -5.31 6.19 0.41
C GLU A 69 -6.74 5.78 0.83
N GLY A 70 -6.94 4.55 1.33
CA GLY A 70 -8.23 4.01 1.74
C GLY A 70 -9.11 3.52 0.60
N LYS A 71 -8.57 3.44 -0.62
CA LYS A 71 -9.29 2.89 -1.79
C LYS A 71 -9.43 1.38 -1.74
N PHE A 72 -8.64 0.71 -0.91
CA PHE A 72 -8.79 -0.71 -0.64
C PHE A 72 -8.86 -0.94 0.86
N ASP A 73 -9.72 -1.88 1.27
CA ASP A 73 -9.77 -2.32 2.66
C ASP A 73 -8.78 -3.48 2.88
N PRO A 74 -7.71 -3.30 3.68
CA PRO A 74 -6.72 -4.34 3.94
C PRO A 74 -7.32 -5.57 4.63
N ASN A 75 -8.39 -5.43 5.43
CA ASN A 75 -9.07 -6.57 6.04
C ASN A 75 -9.83 -7.40 5.00
N CYS A 76 -10.37 -6.76 3.97
CA CYS A 76 -10.99 -7.46 2.85
C CYS A 76 -9.93 -8.21 2.03
N ILE A 77 -8.83 -7.53 1.67
CA ILE A 77 -7.75 -8.10 0.85
C ILE A 77 -7.18 -9.36 1.51
N LYS A 78 -6.95 -9.33 2.82
CA LYS A 78 -6.42 -10.47 3.59
C LYS A 78 -7.25 -11.75 3.41
N ASN A 79 -8.55 -11.61 3.16
CA ASN A 79 -9.49 -12.72 3.00
C ASN A 79 -9.89 -12.95 1.54
N ALA A 80 -9.35 -12.16 0.60
CA ALA A 80 -9.74 -12.19 -0.80
C ALA A 80 -8.95 -13.26 -1.58
N PRO A 81 -9.63 -14.17 -2.30
CA PRO A 81 -8.94 -15.17 -3.10
C PRO A 81 -8.43 -14.58 -4.43
N GLY A 82 -7.11 -14.48 -4.57
CA GLY A 82 -6.44 -14.06 -5.80
C GLY A 82 -6.75 -12.62 -6.24
N LEU A 83 -6.27 -12.22 -7.43
CA LEU A 83 -6.44 -10.85 -7.96
C LEU A 83 -7.91 -10.42 -8.09
N THR A 84 -8.76 -11.32 -8.57
CA THR A 84 -10.19 -11.02 -8.77
C THR A 84 -10.89 -10.71 -7.45
N GLY A 85 -10.54 -11.43 -6.38
CA GLY A 85 -11.05 -11.12 -5.04
C GLY A 85 -10.59 -9.75 -4.55
N ILE A 86 -9.32 -9.40 -4.76
CA ILE A 86 -8.75 -8.11 -4.32
C ILE A 86 -9.45 -6.94 -5.01
N MET A 87 -9.79 -7.07 -6.30
CA MET A 87 -10.56 -6.05 -7.03
C MET A 87 -11.97 -5.84 -6.44
N GLY A 88 -12.53 -6.84 -5.76
CA GLY A 88 -13.77 -6.70 -4.99
C GLY A 88 -13.62 -5.88 -3.71
N CYS A 89 -12.40 -5.68 -3.21
CA CYS A 89 -12.10 -4.90 -2.00
C CYS A 89 -11.91 -3.40 -2.28
N VAL A 90 -12.12 -2.96 -3.53
CA VAL A 90 -12.09 -1.55 -3.90
C VAL A 90 -13.26 -0.83 -3.23
N ARG A 91 -12.96 0.16 -2.39
CA ARG A 91 -13.95 1.11 -1.87
C ARG A 91 -14.30 2.11 -2.97
N LYS A 92 -15.59 2.20 -3.29
CA LYS A 92 -16.16 3.14 -4.27
C LYS A 92 -16.27 4.55 -3.71
#